data_AF-A0A383F223-F1
#
_entry.id   AF-A0A383F223-F1
#
_cell.length_a   1.000
_cell.length_b   1.000
_cell.length_c   1.000
_cell.angle_alpha   90.00
_cell.angle_beta   90.00
_cell.angle_gamma   90.00
#
_symmetry.space_group_name_H-M   'P 1'
#
loop_
_entity.id
_entity.type
_entity.pdbx_description
1 polymer ?
#
loop_
_entity_poly.entity_id
_entity_poly.type
_entity_poly.pdbx_seq_one_letter_code
_entity_poly.pdbx_strand_id
1 'polypeptide(L)'
;AGTVTTHTGAVTISDAPTVAQLVLINAATTGAITLSTANGALTGSAANIVSAFAGTVTEHTGTVTVTNAATVAQFNTINAETTQNVVLSGGVSDTAAAYSATDGTTTAGLTAIAAQDGDVAITVSDAPNVAQLVTINAATTGAIVLSTTNGALTGTAANIVTAFAGTVTEHTGTVTVTDAATVAQFNTINAETTQNVVLSGGVTDAAAAYAATDGTTTAGLTAIAAQD
;
A
#
# COMPACT_ATOMS: atom_id res chain seq x y z
N ALA A 1 39.24 26.77 11.83
CA ALA A 1 37.83 26.34 11.65
C ALA A 1 37.34 25.85 13.00
N GLY A 2 36.37 26.54 13.61
CA GLY A 2 35.77 26.08 14.86
C GLY A 2 34.88 24.88 14.59
N THR A 3 35.04 23.82 15.36
CA THR A 3 34.10 22.69 15.40
C THR A 3 32.71 23.22 15.71
N VAL A 4 31.73 22.94 14.86
CA VAL A 4 30.33 23.04 15.25
C VAL A 4 30.14 22.03 16.38
N THR A 5 30.08 22.51 17.62
CA THR A 5 29.76 21.67 18.76
C THR A 5 28.25 21.51 18.80
N THR A 6 27.76 20.30 18.54
CA THR A 6 26.36 19.93 18.74
C THR A 6 25.95 20.27 20.18
N HIS A 7 24.80 20.92 20.37
CA HIS A 7 24.31 21.20 21.71
C HIS A 7 23.96 19.88 22.41
N THR A 8 24.41 19.67 23.64
CA THR A 8 24.12 18.42 24.38
C THR A 8 23.15 18.64 25.54
N GLY A 9 22.79 19.89 25.83
CA GLY A 9 21.82 20.23 26.86
C GLY A 9 20.39 19.95 26.41
N ALA A 10 19.48 19.85 27.39
CA ALA A 10 18.05 19.76 27.08
C ALA A 10 17.57 21.05 26.43
N VAL A 11 16.70 20.91 25.42
CA VAL A 11 16.07 22.03 24.70
C VAL A 11 14.58 22.03 25.03
N THR A 12 14.04 23.18 25.45
CA THR A 12 12.60 23.35 25.65
C THR A 12 12.04 24.32 24.62
N ILE A 13 11.04 23.89 23.86
CA ILE A 13 10.30 24.70 22.90
C ILE A 13 8.99 25.13 23.57
N SER A 14 8.75 26.44 23.70
CA SER A 14 7.60 26.99 24.43
C SER A 14 6.31 27.06 23.60
N ASP A 15 6.43 27.20 22.29
CA ASP A 15 5.33 27.24 21.33
C ASP A 15 5.26 25.93 20.51
N ALA A 16 4.30 25.85 19.59
CA ALA A 16 4.19 24.70 18.69
C ALA A 16 5.19 24.86 17.52
N PRO A 17 6.17 23.95 17.37
CA PRO A 17 7.10 24.01 16.25
C PRO A 17 6.45 23.53 14.95
N THR A 18 6.95 24.01 13.83
CA THR A 18 6.75 23.36 12.53
C THR A 18 7.71 22.17 12.35
N VAL A 19 7.40 21.25 11.43
CA VAL A 19 8.32 20.13 11.09
C VAL A 19 9.70 20.65 10.71
N ALA A 20 9.79 21.72 9.91
CA ALA A 20 11.07 22.29 9.47
C ALA A 20 11.90 22.86 10.64
N GLN A 21 11.25 23.55 11.58
CA GLN A 21 11.93 24.02 12.79
C GLN A 21 12.42 22.84 13.64
N LEU A 22 11.58 21.83 13.84
CA LEU A 22 11.94 20.68 14.67
C LEU A 22 13.08 19.87 14.05
N VAL A 23 13.12 19.67 12.72
CA VAL A 23 14.27 19.07 12.02
C VAL A 23 15.56 19.84 12.29
N LEU A 24 15.55 21.17 12.13
CA LEU A 24 16.75 21.99 12.34
C LEU A 24 17.23 21.95 13.80
N ILE A 25 16.30 22.01 14.75
CA ILE A 25 16.62 21.94 16.18
C ILE A 25 17.22 20.57 16.50
N ASN A 26 16.60 19.49 16.04
CA ASN A 26 17.05 18.12 16.27
C ASN A 26 18.42 17.84 15.64
N ALA A 27 18.69 18.38 14.45
CA ALA A 27 20.03 18.28 13.85
C ALA A 27 21.12 19.05 14.64
N ALA A 28 20.74 20.09 15.38
CA ALA A 28 21.65 20.93 16.15
C ALA A 28 21.87 20.47 17.60
N THR A 29 21.07 19.53 18.11
CA THR A 29 21.14 19.05 19.50
C THR A 29 21.14 17.53 19.58
N THR A 30 21.87 16.96 20.54
CA THR A 30 21.72 15.56 20.95
C THR A 30 21.00 15.43 22.30
N GLY A 31 20.71 16.55 22.96
CA GLY A 31 19.95 16.56 24.20
C GLY A 31 18.45 16.40 23.95
N ALA A 32 17.71 15.99 24.98
CA ALA A 32 16.27 15.79 24.89
C ALA A 32 15.54 17.09 24.51
N ILE A 33 14.55 17.00 23.62
CA ILE A 33 13.71 18.10 23.18
C ILE A 33 12.36 18.00 23.88
N THR A 34 12.04 19.00 24.70
CA THR A 34 10.74 19.11 25.38
C THR A 34 9.83 20.06 24.61
N LEU A 35 8.67 19.57 24.17
CA LEU A 35 7.62 20.39 23.55
C LEU A 35 6.62 20.82 24.61
N SER A 36 6.57 22.13 24.91
CA SER A 36 5.55 22.66 25.84
C SER A 36 4.15 22.65 25.21
N THR A 37 4.09 22.74 23.88
CA THR A 37 2.86 22.61 23.09
C THR A 37 2.95 21.38 22.18
N ALA A 38 2.73 20.19 22.74
CA ALA A 38 2.87 18.91 22.03
C ALA A 38 1.68 18.57 21.10
N ASN A 39 0.65 19.42 21.02
CA ASN A 39 -0.58 19.17 20.26
C ASN A 39 -0.73 20.04 18.99
N GLY A 40 0.26 20.86 18.66
CA GLY A 40 0.24 21.66 17.43
C GLY A 40 0.39 20.77 16.19
N ALA A 41 -0.41 20.99 15.15
CA ALA A 41 -0.37 20.13 13.96
C ALA A 41 1.00 20.16 13.27
N LEU A 42 1.48 18.98 12.88
CA LEU A 42 2.71 18.79 12.10
C LEU A 42 2.36 18.30 10.69
N THR A 43 2.94 18.95 9.68
CA THR A 43 2.74 18.57 8.27
C THR A 43 4.06 18.63 7.53
N GLY A 44 4.40 17.57 6.79
CA GLY A 44 5.64 17.48 6.03
C GLY A 44 5.83 16.14 5.35
N SER A 45 7.00 15.94 4.74
CA SER A 45 7.36 14.64 4.17
C SER A 45 7.65 13.62 5.27
N ALA A 46 7.46 12.33 4.97
CA ALA A 46 7.72 11.23 5.89
C ALA A 46 9.15 11.29 6.45
N ALA A 47 10.14 11.52 5.59
CA ALA A 47 11.54 11.62 5.98
C ALA A 47 11.82 12.82 6.91
N ASN A 48 11.18 13.97 6.68
CA ASN A 48 11.36 15.13 7.53
C ASN A 48 10.69 14.93 8.90
N ILE A 49 9.51 14.29 8.95
CA ILE A 49 8.82 14.00 10.21
C ILE A 49 9.64 12.98 11.02
N VAL A 50 10.15 11.92 10.38
CA VAL A 50 11.07 10.97 11.04
C VAL A 50 12.32 11.70 11.59
N SER A 51 12.90 12.61 10.81
CA SER A 51 14.05 13.40 11.27
C SER A 51 13.69 14.35 12.41
N ALA A 52 12.47 14.88 12.42
CA ALA A 52 11.97 15.77 13.47
C ALA A 52 11.82 15.02 14.81
N PHE A 53 11.39 13.75 14.78
CA PHE A 53 11.21 12.93 15.97
C PHE A 53 12.43 12.07 16.36
N ALA A 54 13.56 12.17 15.65
CA ALA A 54 14.74 11.40 16.00
C ALA A 54 15.23 11.69 17.45
N GLY A 55 15.79 10.68 18.13
CA GLY A 55 16.32 10.86 19.48
C GLY A 55 15.23 10.86 20.55
N THR A 56 15.29 11.80 21.50
CA THR A 56 14.30 11.93 22.58
C THR A 56 13.55 13.23 22.43
N VAL A 57 12.32 13.15 21.92
CA VAL A 57 11.40 14.27 21.77
C VAL A 57 10.14 13.97 22.61
N THR A 58 9.49 14.99 23.16
CA THR A 58 8.17 14.81 23.78
C THR A 58 7.21 14.13 22.81
N GLU A 59 6.55 13.06 23.27
CA GLU A 59 5.52 12.34 22.50
C GLU A 59 4.48 13.32 21.95
N HIS A 60 4.25 13.25 20.64
CA HIS A 60 3.40 14.20 19.96
C HIS A 60 1.93 13.79 20.10
N THR A 61 1.10 14.72 20.53
CA THR A 61 -0.33 14.49 20.77
C THR A 61 -1.24 15.20 19.76
N GLY A 62 -0.63 15.93 18.81
CA GLY A 62 -1.31 16.60 17.71
C GLY A 62 -1.48 15.71 16.48
N THR A 63 -2.19 16.23 15.49
CA THR A 63 -2.31 15.58 14.18
C THR A 63 -0.98 15.66 13.43
N VAL A 64 -0.54 14.52 12.90
CA VAL A 64 0.60 14.44 11.99
C VAL A 64 0.11 14.10 10.58
N THR A 65 0.44 14.94 9.61
CA THR A 65 0.08 14.75 8.19
C THR A 65 1.33 14.54 7.35
N VAL A 66 1.39 13.39 6.69
CA VAL A 66 2.48 12.99 5.81
C VAL A 66 2.09 13.30 4.36
N THR A 67 2.80 14.23 3.73
CA THR A 67 2.38 14.81 2.43
C THR A 67 2.89 14.06 1.20
N ASN A 68 3.84 13.15 1.36
CA ASN A 68 4.36 12.30 0.29
C ASN A 68 4.15 10.82 0.65
N ALA A 69 4.36 9.92 -0.29
CA ALA A 69 4.26 8.49 0.01
C ALA A 69 5.28 8.10 1.10
N ALA A 70 4.79 7.50 2.18
CA ALA A 70 5.62 6.95 3.23
C ALA A 70 5.96 5.47 2.95
N THR A 71 7.17 5.05 3.29
CA THR A 71 7.46 3.62 3.44
C THR A 71 6.76 3.07 4.69
N VAL A 72 6.56 1.76 4.76
CA VAL A 72 5.95 1.12 5.95
C VAL A 72 6.82 1.37 7.19
N ALA A 73 8.15 1.34 7.02
CA ALA A 73 9.09 1.64 8.09
C ALA A 73 8.97 3.09 8.60
N GLN A 74 8.87 4.07 7.70
CA GLN A 74 8.68 5.48 8.09
C GLN A 74 7.35 5.68 8.81
N PHE A 75 6.26 5.08 8.33
CA PHE A 75 4.97 5.13 9.02
C PHE A 75 5.10 4.56 10.44
N ASN A 76 5.70 3.38 10.60
CA ASN A 76 5.87 2.76 11.93
C ASN A 76 6.67 3.64 12.88
N THR A 77 7.75 4.27 12.39
CA THR A 77 8.54 5.21 13.20
C THR A 77 7.72 6.43 13.61
N ILE A 78 6.97 7.05 12.68
CA ILE A 78 6.14 8.21 13.00
C ILE A 78 5.04 7.82 14.00
N ASN A 79 4.35 6.71 13.74
CA ASN A 79 3.26 6.22 14.55
C ASN A 79 3.67 5.91 16.00
N ALA A 80 4.91 5.45 16.21
CA ALA A 80 5.43 5.17 17.55
C ALA A 80 5.66 6.45 18.39
N GLU A 81 5.81 7.61 17.74
CA GLU A 81 6.11 8.90 18.38
C GLU A 81 4.85 9.78 18.53
N THR A 82 3.68 9.24 18.17
CA THR A 82 2.41 9.97 18.14
C THR A 82 1.29 9.20 18.81
N THR A 83 0.40 9.89 19.54
CA THR A 83 -0.78 9.24 20.14
C THR A 83 -2.02 9.23 19.25
N GLN A 84 -2.05 10.08 18.22
CA GLN A 84 -3.16 10.22 17.28
C GLN A 84 -2.86 9.47 15.98
N ASN A 85 -3.90 9.14 15.21
CA ASN A 85 -3.72 8.56 13.88
C ASN A 85 -2.88 9.48 12.99
N VAL A 86 -1.94 8.89 12.25
CA VAL A 86 -1.14 9.56 11.23
C VAL A 86 -1.98 9.68 9.95
N VAL A 87 -2.09 10.88 9.40
CA VAL A 87 -2.81 11.13 8.13
C VAL A 87 -1.83 10.90 6.97
N LEU A 88 -2.07 9.88 6.15
CA LEU A 88 -1.19 9.48 5.04
C LEU A 88 -1.64 10.09 3.71
N SER A 89 -1.68 11.43 3.62
CA SER A 89 -2.23 12.12 2.44
C SER A 89 -1.45 11.89 1.14
N GLY A 90 -0.17 11.56 1.24
CA GLY A 90 0.64 11.12 0.09
C GLY A 90 0.57 9.61 -0.21
N GLY A 91 -0.22 8.85 0.55
CA GLY A 91 -0.28 7.39 0.48
C GLY A 91 0.91 6.68 1.12
N VAL A 92 1.05 5.40 0.83
CA VAL A 92 2.20 4.57 1.20
C VAL A 92 2.82 3.94 -0.04
N SER A 93 4.16 3.85 -0.07
CA SER A 93 4.90 3.21 -1.17
C SER A 93 6.05 2.38 -0.64
N ASP A 94 6.06 1.10 -0.98
CA ASP A 94 7.06 0.13 -0.53
C ASP A 94 7.09 -1.11 -1.44
N THR A 95 7.95 -2.07 -1.14
CA THR A 95 7.95 -3.40 -1.77
C THR A 95 6.77 -4.24 -1.28
N ALA A 96 6.30 -5.20 -2.07
CA ALA A 96 5.22 -6.10 -1.72
C ALA A 96 5.47 -6.81 -0.39
N ALA A 97 6.74 -7.20 -0.14
CA ALA A 97 7.17 -7.87 1.09
C ALA A 97 7.03 -7.01 2.36
N ALA A 98 7.06 -5.68 2.24
CA ALA A 98 6.84 -4.78 3.38
C ALA A 98 5.36 -4.75 3.83
N TYR A 99 4.45 -5.02 2.90
CA TYR A 99 3.00 -5.08 3.15
C TYR A 99 2.52 -6.48 3.52
N SER A 100 3.01 -7.51 2.80
CA SER A 100 2.60 -8.89 2.99
C SER A 100 3.75 -9.86 2.69
N ALA A 101 3.90 -10.88 3.52
CA ALA A 101 4.79 -11.99 3.25
C ALA A 101 4.37 -12.74 1.98
N THR A 102 5.28 -13.52 1.39
CA THR A 102 5.04 -14.19 0.10
C THR A 102 3.87 -15.18 0.14
N ASP A 103 3.49 -15.67 1.31
CA ASP A 103 2.35 -16.57 1.52
C ASP A 103 1.02 -15.84 1.76
N GLY A 104 1.00 -14.51 1.66
CA GLY A 104 -0.18 -13.68 1.92
C GLY A 104 -0.35 -13.30 3.39
N THR A 105 0.56 -13.65 4.30
CA THR A 105 0.48 -13.17 5.69
C THR A 105 0.65 -11.65 5.73
N THR A 106 -0.29 -10.93 6.36
CA THR A 106 -0.21 -9.46 6.53
C THR A 106 0.92 -9.08 7.48
N THR A 107 1.59 -7.96 7.23
CA THR A 107 2.57 -7.42 8.18
C THR A 107 1.89 -6.58 9.26
N ALA A 108 2.55 -6.43 10.41
CA ALA A 108 2.08 -5.54 11.47
C ALA A 108 1.98 -4.07 11.00
N GLY A 109 2.89 -3.66 10.11
CA GLY A 109 2.88 -2.33 9.51
C GLY A 109 1.64 -2.08 8.64
N LEU A 110 1.32 -3.00 7.72
CA LEU A 110 0.10 -2.90 6.91
C LEU A 110 -1.15 -2.91 7.79
N THR A 111 -1.18 -3.76 8.82
CA THR A 111 -2.30 -3.82 9.78
C THR A 111 -2.50 -2.47 10.50
N ALA A 112 -1.41 -1.83 10.93
CA ALA A 112 -1.47 -0.54 11.60
C ALA A 112 -1.87 0.60 10.65
N ILE A 113 -1.39 0.57 9.40
CA ILE A 113 -1.78 1.51 8.34
C ILE A 113 -3.30 1.41 8.10
N ALA A 114 -3.81 0.21 7.82
CA ALA A 114 -5.22 -0.03 7.53
C ALA A 114 -6.15 0.35 8.70
N ALA A 115 -5.69 0.21 9.94
CA ALA A 115 -6.45 0.61 11.12
C ALA A 115 -6.57 2.13 11.28
N GLN A 116 -5.62 2.90 10.75
CA GLN A 116 -5.59 4.35 10.89
C GLN A 116 -6.16 5.09 9.68
N ASP A 117 -5.94 4.56 8.48
CA ASP A 117 -6.25 5.17 7.19
C ASP A 117 -6.70 4.05 6.22
N GLY A 118 -7.96 3.63 6.35
CA GLY A 118 -8.51 2.47 5.64
C GLY A 118 -8.78 2.70 4.14
N ASP A 119 -8.63 3.93 3.66
CA ASP A 119 -8.72 4.32 2.25
C ASP A 119 -7.39 4.85 1.69
N VAL A 120 -6.28 4.61 2.40
CA VAL A 120 -4.95 5.02 1.96
C VAL A 120 -4.60 4.44 0.59
N ALA A 121 -4.06 5.27 -0.30
CA ALA A 121 -3.49 4.80 -1.56
C ALA A 121 -2.21 3.99 -1.29
N ILE A 122 -2.12 2.79 -1.86
CA ILE A 122 -0.95 1.90 -1.70
C ILE A 122 -0.23 1.77 -3.04
N THR A 123 1.07 2.04 -3.07
CA THR A 123 1.94 1.81 -4.22
C THR A 123 2.88 0.63 -3.95
N VAL A 124 2.78 -0.43 -4.74
CA VAL A 124 3.69 -1.56 -4.73
C VAL A 124 4.81 -1.31 -5.75
N SER A 125 6.04 -1.22 -5.26
CA SER A 125 7.21 -0.79 -6.06
C SER A 125 7.86 -1.90 -6.90
N ASP A 126 7.66 -3.15 -6.53
CA ASP A 126 8.09 -4.35 -7.23
C ASP A 126 6.88 -5.16 -7.75
N ALA A 127 7.15 -6.31 -8.38
CA ALA A 127 6.09 -7.21 -8.84
C ALA A 127 5.56 -8.04 -7.65
N PRO A 128 4.30 -7.87 -7.21
CA PRO A 128 3.72 -8.73 -6.18
C PRO A 128 3.36 -10.11 -6.76
N ASN A 129 3.21 -11.10 -5.89
CA ASN A 129 2.48 -12.32 -6.23
C ASN A 129 0.98 -12.19 -5.90
N VAL A 130 0.16 -13.17 -6.34
CA VAL A 130 -1.30 -13.15 -6.13
C VAL A 130 -1.67 -13.12 -4.65
N ALA A 131 -0.98 -13.89 -3.79
CA ALA A 131 -1.28 -13.93 -2.36
C ALA A 131 -1.01 -12.59 -1.67
N GLN A 132 0.10 -11.93 -2.01
CA GLN A 132 0.41 -10.59 -1.53
C GLN A 132 -0.61 -9.56 -2.00
N LEU A 133 -1.00 -9.61 -3.28
CA LEU A 133 -1.95 -8.65 -3.83
C LEU A 133 -3.36 -8.82 -3.21
N VAL A 134 -3.80 -10.06 -2.96
CA VAL A 134 -5.04 -10.32 -2.18
C VAL A 134 -4.97 -9.64 -0.81
N THR A 135 -3.87 -9.81 -0.09
CA THR A 135 -3.72 -9.26 1.27
C THR A 135 -3.63 -7.75 1.27
N ILE A 136 -2.89 -7.17 0.32
CA ILE A 136 -2.80 -5.70 0.15
C ILE A 136 -4.18 -5.14 -0.20
N ASN A 137 -4.91 -5.79 -1.10
CA ASN A 137 -6.23 -5.33 -1.51
C ASN A 137 -7.28 -5.41 -0.40
N ALA A 138 -7.19 -6.42 0.46
CA ALA A 138 -8.06 -6.50 1.63
C ALA A 138 -7.80 -5.40 2.68
N ALA A 139 -6.62 -4.76 2.64
CA ALA A 139 -6.19 -3.80 3.66
C ALA A 139 -6.53 -2.34 3.33
N THR A 140 -6.98 -2.04 2.11
CA THR A 140 -7.35 -0.68 1.71
C THR A 140 -8.57 -0.66 0.79
N THR A 141 -9.36 0.39 0.91
CA THR A 141 -10.38 0.76 -0.09
C THR A 141 -9.87 1.81 -1.10
N GLY A 142 -8.67 2.34 -0.86
CA GLY A 142 -7.96 3.26 -1.74
C GLY A 142 -7.39 2.58 -2.99
N ALA A 143 -6.83 3.39 -3.88
CA ALA A 143 -6.21 2.89 -5.11
C ALA A 143 -4.93 2.10 -4.83
N ILE A 144 -4.74 0.99 -5.56
CA ILE A 144 -3.52 0.19 -5.56
C ILE A 144 -2.76 0.45 -6.85
N VAL A 145 -1.58 1.05 -6.70
CA VAL A 145 -0.68 1.37 -7.81
C VAL A 145 0.39 0.29 -7.93
N LEU A 146 0.46 -0.39 -9.07
CA LEU A 146 1.53 -1.35 -9.36
C LEU A 146 2.61 -0.68 -10.20
N SER A 147 3.82 -0.53 -9.66
CA SER A 147 4.94 0.07 -10.40
C SER A 147 5.51 -0.90 -11.45
N THR A 148 5.41 -2.20 -11.17
CA THR A 148 5.78 -3.27 -12.10
C THR A 148 4.51 -3.99 -12.55
N THR A 149 3.94 -3.59 -13.70
CA THR A 149 2.66 -4.13 -14.19
C THR A 149 2.81 -5.41 -15.01
N ASN A 150 4.02 -5.84 -15.34
CA ASN A 150 4.29 -6.96 -16.25
C ASN A 150 4.82 -8.24 -15.57
N GLY A 151 4.88 -8.27 -14.24
CA GLY A 151 5.26 -9.49 -13.50
C GLY A 151 4.21 -10.59 -13.67
N ALA A 152 4.63 -11.84 -13.86
CA ALA A 152 3.67 -12.93 -14.02
C ALA A 152 2.88 -13.19 -12.72
N LEU A 153 1.56 -13.35 -12.85
CA LEU A 153 0.67 -13.73 -11.74
C LEU A 153 0.13 -15.13 -11.97
N THR A 154 0.26 -16.00 -10.96
CA THR A 154 -0.26 -17.36 -11.00
C THR A 154 -1.06 -17.64 -9.73
N GLY A 155 -2.29 -18.12 -9.87
CA GLY A 155 -3.15 -18.43 -8.73
C GLY A 155 -4.50 -19.00 -9.14
N THR A 156 -5.37 -19.19 -8.16
CA THR A 156 -6.76 -19.60 -8.42
C THR A 156 -7.57 -18.45 -9.01
N ALA A 157 -8.62 -18.77 -9.77
CA ALA A 157 -9.51 -17.79 -10.36
C ALA A 157 -10.12 -16.87 -9.29
N ALA A 158 -10.52 -17.44 -8.16
CA ALA A 158 -11.07 -16.69 -7.04
C ALA A 158 -10.05 -15.70 -6.45
N ASN A 159 -8.81 -16.13 -6.20
CA ASN A 159 -7.79 -15.26 -5.63
C ASN A 159 -7.38 -14.15 -6.60
N ILE A 160 -7.30 -14.43 -7.90
CA ILE A 160 -6.96 -13.41 -8.90
C ILE A 160 -8.09 -12.37 -9.00
N VAL A 161 -9.37 -12.80 -8.98
CA VAL A 161 -10.51 -11.87 -8.90
C VAL A 161 -10.45 -11.00 -7.65
N THR A 162 -10.14 -11.59 -6.49
CA THR A 162 -9.96 -10.83 -5.25
C THR A 162 -8.77 -9.88 -5.32
N ALA A 163 -7.67 -10.28 -5.97
CA ALA A 163 -6.48 -9.46 -6.11
C ALA A 163 -6.72 -8.20 -6.96
N PHE A 164 -7.59 -8.28 -7.97
CA PHE A 164 -7.93 -7.16 -8.85
C PHE A 164 -9.21 -6.40 -8.47
N ALA A 165 -9.89 -6.77 -7.38
CA ALA A 165 -11.09 -6.05 -6.96
C ALA A 165 -10.78 -4.58 -6.63
N GLY A 166 -11.74 -3.67 -6.85
CA GLY A 166 -11.57 -2.26 -6.53
C GLY A 166 -10.81 -1.48 -7.61
N THR A 167 -9.94 -0.56 -7.20
CA THR A 167 -9.14 0.27 -8.12
C THR A 167 -7.69 -0.20 -8.08
N VAL A 168 -7.32 -1.11 -8.97
CA VAL A 168 -5.95 -1.61 -9.13
C VAL A 168 -5.40 -1.17 -10.48
N THR A 169 -4.10 -0.88 -10.56
CA THR A 169 -3.46 -0.59 -11.86
C THR A 169 -3.62 -1.77 -12.81
N GLU A 170 -4.06 -1.48 -14.05
CA GLU A 170 -4.23 -2.49 -15.10
C GLU A 170 -2.96 -3.33 -15.28
N HIS A 171 -3.14 -4.65 -15.23
CA HIS A 171 -2.04 -5.58 -15.28
C HIS A 171 -1.67 -5.91 -16.73
N THR A 172 -0.38 -5.82 -17.06
CA THR A 172 0.12 -6.05 -18.42
C THR A 172 0.98 -7.30 -18.53
N GLY A 173 1.09 -8.07 -17.45
CA GLY A 173 1.78 -9.36 -17.41
C GLY A 173 0.86 -10.53 -17.77
N THR A 174 1.46 -11.71 -17.94
CA THR A 174 0.71 -12.95 -18.11
C THR A 174 0.03 -13.34 -16.80
N VAL A 175 -1.26 -13.63 -16.86
CA VAL A 175 -2.03 -14.17 -15.74
C VAL A 175 -2.33 -15.65 -16.00
N THR A 176 -1.92 -16.52 -15.08
CA THR A 176 -2.17 -17.96 -15.15
C THR A 176 -3.16 -18.39 -14.08
N VAL A 177 -4.32 -18.88 -14.52
CA VAL A 177 -5.37 -19.43 -13.66
C VAL A 177 -5.14 -20.94 -13.51
N THR A 178 -4.91 -21.39 -12.29
CA THR A 178 -4.48 -22.78 -12.02
C THR A 178 -5.63 -23.78 -11.84
N ASP A 179 -6.80 -23.29 -11.41
CA ASP A 179 -8.02 -24.08 -11.24
C ASP A 179 -9.03 -23.77 -12.36
N ALA A 180 -10.15 -24.50 -12.38
CA ALA A 180 -11.20 -24.24 -13.36
C ALA A 180 -11.88 -22.90 -13.05
N ALA A 181 -11.80 -21.95 -13.98
CA ALA A 181 -12.53 -20.69 -13.88
C ALA A 181 -13.99 -20.87 -14.31
N THR A 182 -14.90 -20.10 -13.70
CA THR A 182 -16.21 -19.82 -14.31
C THR A 182 -16.05 -18.80 -15.44
N VAL A 183 -17.02 -18.72 -16.35
CA VAL A 183 -17.01 -17.71 -17.42
C VAL A 183 -17.03 -16.29 -16.84
N ALA A 184 -17.76 -16.10 -15.74
CA ALA A 184 -17.81 -14.82 -15.02
C ALA A 184 -16.45 -14.43 -14.44
N GLN A 185 -15.77 -15.37 -13.75
CA GLN A 185 -14.43 -15.10 -13.20
C GLN A 185 -13.43 -14.79 -14.31
N PHE A 186 -13.45 -15.54 -15.43
CA PHE A 186 -12.59 -15.25 -16.57
C PHE A 186 -12.85 -13.84 -17.11
N ASN A 187 -14.12 -13.45 -17.34
CA ASN A 187 -14.43 -12.11 -17.86
C ASN A 187 -13.94 -11.01 -16.92
N THR A 188 -14.09 -11.19 -15.61
CA THR A 188 -13.56 -10.23 -14.62
C THR A 188 -12.04 -10.14 -14.71
N ILE A 189 -11.33 -11.27 -14.73
CA ILE A 189 -9.87 -11.27 -14.82
C ILE A 189 -9.41 -10.62 -16.14
N ASN A 190 -10.02 -11.01 -17.26
CA ASN A 190 -9.67 -10.51 -18.59
C ASN A 190 -9.95 -9.01 -18.77
N ALA A 191 -10.89 -8.44 -18.04
CA ALA A 191 -11.16 -7.00 -18.08
C ALA A 191 -10.07 -6.16 -17.38
N GLU A 192 -9.32 -6.77 -16.44
CA GLU A 192 -8.27 -6.12 -15.65
C GLU A 192 -6.86 -6.36 -16.22
N THR A 193 -6.77 -7.04 -17.37
CA THR A 193 -5.51 -7.45 -17.99
C THR A 193 -5.47 -7.11 -19.47
N THR A 194 -4.31 -6.69 -19.98
CA THR A 194 -4.13 -6.42 -21.43
C THR A 194 -3.59 -7.62 -22.21
N GLN A 195 -2.97 -8.59 -21.53
CA GLN A 195 -2.40 -9.79 -22.13
C GLN A 195 -3.31 -11.00 -21.95
N ASN A 196 -3.00 -12.10 -22.65
CA ASN A 196 -3.74 -13.35 -22.53
C ASN A 196 -3.75 -13.89 -21.08
N VAL A 197 -4.94 -14.33 -20.67
CA VAL A 197 -5.18 -15.11 -19.47
C VAL A 197 -5.03 -16.60 -19.80
N VAL A 198 -4.03 -17.25 -19.21
CA VAL A 198 -3.74 -18.68 -19.39
C VAL A 198 -4.62 -19.50 -18.45
N LEU A 199 -5.64 -20.15 -19.01
CA LEU A 199 -6.61 -20.98 -18.28
C LEU A 199 -6.12 -22.42 -18.10
N SER A 200 -5.07 -22.63 -17.29
CA SER A 200 -4.42 -23.95 -17.10
C SER A 200 -5.35 -24.99 -16.45
N GLY A 201 -6.25 -24.56 -15.58
CA GLY A 201 -7.26 -25.43 -14.98
C GLY A 201 -8.52 -25.61 -15.85
N GLY A 202 -8.56 -24.98 -17.02
CA GLY A 202 -9.72 -24.96 -17.92
C GLY A 202 -10.84 -24.02 -17.45
N VAL A 203 -12.01 -24.20 -18.04
CA VAL A 203 -13.23 -23.46 -17.70
C VAL A 203 -14.33 -24.47 -17.36
N THR A 204 -15.06 -24.23 -16.27
CA THR A 204 -16.22 -25.06 -15.87
C THR A 204 -17.35 -24.14 -15.44
N ASP A 205 -18.52 -24.31 -16.06
CA ASP A 205 -19.69 -23.48 -15.80
C ASP A 205 -20.97 -24.20 -16.27
N ALA A 206 -22.14 -23.63 -15.99
CA ALA A 206 -23.41 -24.09 -16.53
C ALA A 206 -23.48 -23.83 -18.05
N ALA A 207 -24.23 -24.67 -18.79
CA ALA A 207 -24.38 -24.54 -20.24
C ALA A 207 -24.83 -23.12 -20.69
N ALA A 208 -25.69 -22.48 -19.90
CA ALA A 208 -26.20 -21.13 -20.16
C ALA A 208 -25.11 -20.04 -20.13
N ALA A 209 -23.98 -20.28 -19.45
CA ALA A 209 -22.85 -19.36 -19.45
C ALA A 209 -22.06 -19.41 -20.78
N TYR A 210 -22.16 -20.53 -21.52
CA TYR A 210 -21.46 -20.75 -22.78
C TYR A 210 -22.31 -20.45 -24.02
N ALA A 211 -23.61 -20.78 -23.97
CA ALA A 211 -24.53 -20.58 -25.09
C ALA A 211 -25.93 -20.18 -24.63
N ALA A 212 -26.58 -19.32 -25.41
CA ALA A 212 -27.98 -18.99 -25.25
C ALA A 212 -28.88 -20.15 -25.70
N THR A 213 -30.16 -20.14 -25.29
CA THR A 213 -31.13 -21.22 -25.61
C THR A 213 -31.46 -21.33 -27.10
N ASP A 214 -31.13 -20.31 -27.89
CA ASP A 214 -31.24 -20.31 -29.35
C ASP A 214 -30.02 -20.93 -30.08
N GLY A 215 -29.01 -21.41 -29.32
CA GLY A 215 -27.81 -22.05 -29.85
C GLY A 215 -26.69 -21.09 -30.23
N THR A 216 -26.80 -19.79 -29.91
CA THR A 216 -25.72 -18.82 -30.14
C THR A 216 -24.71 -18.78 -28.98
N THR A 217 -23.44 -18.51 -29.28
CA THR A 217 -22.37 -18.43 -28.27
C THR A 217 -22.47 -17.15 -27.45
N THR A 218 -22.13 -17.21 -26.16
CA THR A 218 -22.01 -16.00 -25.33
C THR A 218 -20.75 -15.21 -25.68
N ALA A 219 -20.73 -13.92 -25.32
CA ALA A 219 -19.53 -13.09 -25.40
C ALA A 219 -18.39 -13.67 -24.55
N GLY A 220 -18.71 -14.25 -23.39
CA GLY A 220 -17.72 -14.89 -22.52
C GLY A 220 -17.04 -16.10 -23.17
N LEU A 221 -17.81 -17.02 -23.79
CA LEU A 221 -17.21 -18.13 -24.54
C LEU A 221 -16.36 -17.63 -25.71
N THR A 222 -16.83 -16.59 -26.41
CA THR A 222 -16.07 -15.99 -27.53
C THR A 222 -14.75 -15.39 -27.04
N ALA A 223 -14.75 -14.70 -25.90
CA ALA A 223 -13.55 -14.11 -25.29
C ALA A 223 -12.59 -15.18 -24.78
N ILE A 224 -13.09 -16.27 -24.18
CA ILE A 224 -12.28 -17.44 -23.78
C ILE A 224 -11.60 -18.06 -25.00
N ALA A 225 -12.34 -18.27 -26.09
CA ALA A 225 -11.81 -18.86 -27.31
C ALA A 225 -10.75 -17.98 -28.00
N ALA A 226 -10.70 -16.69 -27.68
CA ALA A 226 -9.67 -15.77 -28.17
C ALA A 226 -8.37 -15.79 -27.35
N GLN A 227 -8.35 -16.51 -26.21
CA GLN A 227 -7.17 -16.66 -25.34
C GLN A 227 -6.24 -17.79 -25.77
N ASP A 228 -6.58 -18.55 -26.80
CA ASP A 228 -5.73 -19.61 -27.37
C ASP A 228 -4.89 -19.05 -28.53
#